data_AF-A0A6M8SRI3-F1
#
_entry.id   AF-A0A6M8SRI3-F1
#
_cell.length_a   1.000
_cell.length_b   1.000
_cell.length_c   1.000
_cell.angle_alpha   90.00
_cell.angle_beta   90.00
_cell.angle_gamma   90.00
#
_symmetry.space_group_name_H-M   'P 1'
#
loop_
_entity.id
_entity.type
_entity.pdbx_description
1 polymer ?
#
loop_
_entity_poly.entity_id
_entity_poly.type
_entity_poly.pdbx_seq_one_letter_code
_entity_poly.pdbx_strand_id
1 'polypeptide(L)'
;MSSTIEDRMILILKEEGEPHGYWSALEKKTGISSQRWRKTVNRLQRPTTDMLEVIAKLYPKYAFWLVTGTTDALNGHIAPINSLMFPERLYAEQDSANAYFRLSIELAELLAKTGEVEIEDDKKRMSAYERALVFTQYHGSWLVDVAYEIAKSNKYEELKEILSKREVERSLVLANYLNNSKEGKANNTKKDAMLVRDSRTAHQSVNELFWRSSELE
;
A
#
# COMPACT_ATOMS: atom_id res chain seq x y z
N MET A 1 -22.68 -5.37 1.44
CA MET A 1 -22.02 -4.94 2.71
C MET A 1 -20.55 -4.73 2.42
N SER A 2 -20.02 -3.53 2.65
CA SER A 2 -18.58 -3.26 2.56
C SER A 2 -17.88 -3.86 3.76
N SER A 3 -16.68 -4.42 3.59
CA SER A 3 -15.82 -4.81 4.72
C SER A 3 -15.49 -3.58 5.58
N THR A 4 -15.26 -3.76 6.88
CA THR A 4 -14.79 -2.68 7.77
C THR A 4 -13.27 -2.55 7.70
N ILE A 5 -12.73 -1.40 8.11
CA ILE A 5 -11.28 -1.19 8.20
C ILE A 5 -10.61 -2.18 9.18
N GLU A 6 -11.34 -2.61 10.23
CA GLU A 6 -10.89 -3.66 11.15
C GLU A 6 -10.72 -4.99 10.43
N ASP A 7 -11.73 -5.41 9.66
CA ASP A 7 -11.67 -6.67 8.90
C ASP A 7 -10.47 -6.66 7.93
N ARG A 8 -10.24 -5.53 7.27
CA ARG A 8 -9.14 -5.38 6.31
C ARG A 8 -7.77 -5.42 6.96
N MET A 9 -7.59 -4.77 8.11
CA MET A 9 -6.35 -4.88 8.86
C MET A 9 -6.08 -6.32 9.32
N ILE A 10 -7.12 -7.03 9.76
CA ILE A 10 -7.00 -8.45 10.16
C ILE A 10 -6.61 -9.32 8.96
N LEU A 11 -7.15 -9.07 7.77
CA LEU A 11 -6.78 -9.78 6.55
C LEU A 11 -5.31 -9.57 6.17
N ILE A 12 -4.79 -8.34 6.28
CA ILE A 12 -3.35 -8.05 6.09
C ILE A 12 -2.51 -8.84 7.11
N LEU A 13 -2.88 -8.79 8.39
CA LEU A 13 -2.15 -9.49 9.44
C LEU A 13 -2.18 -11.02 9.28
N LYS A 14 -3.26 -11.58 8.71
CA LYS A 14 -3.35 -13.01 8.39
C LYS A 14 -2.50 -13.39 7.18
N GLU A 15 -2.43 -12.52 6.18
CA GLU A 15 -1.61 -12.71 4.98
C GLU A 15 -0.12 -12.68 5.32
N GLU A 16 0.28 -11.67 6.08
CA GLU A 16 1.68 -11.42 6.43
C GLU A 16 2.14 -12.26 7.63
N GLY A 17 1.20 -12.89 8.33
CA GLY A 17 1.40 -13.51 9.63
C GLY A 17 1.51 -15.03 9.63
N GLU A 18 2.63 -15.58 9.12
CA GLU A 18 3.15 -16.92 9.44
C GLU A 18 4.69 -16.89 9.35
N PRO A 19 5.50 -17.40 10.32
CA PRO A 19 5.30 -18.53 11.25
C PRO A 19 5.47 -18.17 12.75
N HIS A 20 5.85 -19.14 13.60
CA HIS A 20 6.08 -19.00 15.04
C HIS A 20 6.91 -17.74 15.39
N GLY A 21 6.46 -16.99 16.39
CA GLY A 21 7.13 -15.74 16.81
C GLY A 21 6.70 -14.47 16.04
N TYR A 22 5.79 -14.56 15.06
CA TYR A 22 5.30 -13.41 14.29
C TYR A 22 4.93 -12.19 15.16
N TRP A 23 4.13 -12.39 16.21
CA TRP A 23 3.70 -11.30 17.10
C TRP A 23 4.87 -10.59 17.79
N SER A 24 5.88 -11.36 18.23
CA SER A 24 7.07 -10.80 18.87
C SER A 24 7.93 -10.02 17.88
N ALA A 25 8.05 -10.52 16.65
CA ALA A 25 8.74 -9.80 15.57
C ALA A 25 8.00 -8.52 15.18
N LEU A 26 6.66 -8.56 15.12
CA LEU A 26 5.83 -7.40 14.83
C LEU A 26 5.95 -6.36 15.95
N GLU A 27 5.92 -6.77 17.22
CA GLU A 27 6.16 -5.88 18.36
C GLU A 27 7.54 -5.20 18.27
N LYS A 28 8.60 -5.96 17.97
CA LYS A 28 9.95 -5.40 17.79
C LYS A 28 10.01 -4.37 16.66
N LYS A 29 9.27 -4.58 15.56
CA LYS A 29 9.22 -3.67 14.42
C LYS A 29 8.37 -2.42 14.66
N THR A 30 7.28 -2.57 15.42
CA THR A 30 6.22 -1.55 15.53
C THR A 30 6.21 -0.80 16.85
N GLY A 31 6.85 -1.34 17.89
CA GLY A 31 6.74 -0.85 19.26
C GLY A 31 5.39 -1.14 19.93
N ILE A 32 4.43 -1.74 19.22
CA ILE A 32 3.09 -2.05 19.74
C ILE A 32 3.10 -3.49 20.28
N SER A 33 2.63 -3.68 21.52
CA SER A 33 2.76 -4.96 22.22
C SER A 33 2.08 -6.12 21.50
N SER A 34 2.72 -7.31 21.53
CA SER A 34 2.17 -8.55 20.97
C SER A 34 0.75 -8.84 21.47
N GLN A 35 0.48 -8.54 22.74
CA GLN A 35 -0.83 -8.77 23.34
C GLN A 35 -1.91 -7.89 22.71
N ARG A 36 -1.60 -6.62 22.38
CA ARG A 36 -2.54 -5.69 21.75
C ARG A 36 -2.86 -6.11 20.31
N TRP A 37 -1.85 -6.56 19.56
CA TRP A 37 -2.06 -7.17 18.25
C TRP A 37 -2.99 -8.38 18.32
N ARG A 38 -2.73 -9.32 19.24
CA ARG A 38 -3.57 -10.52 19.43
C ARG A 38 -5.01 -10.18 19.83
N LYS A 39 -5.20 -9.25 20.77
CA LYS A 39 -6.55 -8.79 21.16
C LYS A 39 -7.31 -8.25 19.96
N THR A 40 -6.64 -7.49 19.11
CA THR A 40 -7.27 -6.89 17.93
C THR A 40 -7.63 -7.93 16.88
N VAL A 41 -6.74 -8.87 16.58
CA VAL A 41 -7.02 -9.97 15.63
C VAL A 41 -8.13 -10.90 16.14
N ASN A 42 -8.23 -11.09 17.46
CA ASN A 42 -9.32 -11.84 18.09
C ASN A 42 -10.59 -11.01 18.30
N ARG A 43 -10.65 -9.77 17.78
CA ARG A 43 -11.78 -8.83 17.92
C ARG A 43 -12.18 -8.51 19.37
N LEU A 44 -11.25 -8.68 20.29
CA LEU A 44 -11.41 -8.28 21.70
C LEU A 44 -11.17 -6.77 21.87
N GLN A 45 -10.56 -6.12 20.87
CA GLN A 45 -10.27 -4.70 20.86
C GLN A 45 -10.35 -4.17 19.42
N ARG A 46 -10.88 -2.96 19.23
CA ARG A 46 -10.83 -2.27 17.93
C ARG A 46 -9.41 -1.79 17.62
N PRO A 47 -8.95 -1.83 16.36
CA PRO A 47 -7.68 -1.23 15.97
C PRO A 47 -7.65 0.27 16.31
N THR A 48 -6.54 0.74 16.86
CA THR A 48 -6.34 2.17 17.07
C THR A 48 -5.72 2.82 15.84
N THR A 49 -5.78 4.15 15.77
CA THR A 49 -5.16 4.95 14.70
C THR A 49 -3.69 4.58 14.50
N ASP A 50 -2.92 4.45 15.58
CA ASP A 50 -1.49 4.14 15.51
C ASP A 50 -1.24 2.74 14.93
N MET A 51 -2.12 1.77 15.23
CA MET A 51 -2.01 0.42 14.66
C MET A 51 -2.26 0.45 13.16
N LEU A 52 -3.26 1.21 12.71
CA LEU A 52 -3.57 1.38 11.30
C LEU A 52 -2.44 2.09 10.55
N GLU A 53 -1.91 3.17 11.11
CA GLU A 53 -0.81 3.93 10.53
C GLU A 53 0.45 3.06 10.39
N VAL A 54 0.83 2.33 11.45
CA VAL A 54 2.02 1.49 11.41
C VAL A 54 1.87 0.34 10.42
N ILE A 55 0.69 -0.28 10.31
CA ILE A 55 0.45 -1.32 9.29
C ILE A 55 0.50 -0.74 7.88
N ALA A 56 -0.07 0.45 7.66
CA ALA A 56 0.01 1.13 6.36
C ALA A 56 1.46 1.47 5.97
N LYS A 57 2.31 1.87 6.93
CA LYS A 57 3.74 2.12 6.67
C LYS A 57 4.55 0.84 6.46
N LEU A 58 4.25 -0.22 7.21
CA LEU A 58 4.95 -1.50 7.10
C LEU A 58 4.63 -2.22 5.78
N TYR A 59 3.38 -2.11 5.33
CA TYR A 59 2.87 -2.75 4.12
C TYR A 59 2.18 -1.73 3.19
N PRO A 60 2.94 -0.78 2.60
CA PRO A 60 2.36 0.34 1.86
C PRO A 60 1.56 -0.07 0.62
N LYS A 61 1.86 -1.24 0.06
CA LYS A 61 1.08 -1.85 -1.03
C LYS A 61 -0.39 -2.07 -0.70
N TYR A 62 -0.72 -2.23 0.58
CA TYR A 62 -2.10 -2.41 1.04
C TYR A 62 -2.74 -1.14 1.59
N ALA A 63 -2.01 -0.01 1.70
CA ALA A 63 -2.48 1.16 2.43
C ALA A 63 -3.77 1.78 1.85
N PHE A 64 -3.84 1.91 0.53
CA PHE A 64 -5.04 2.42 -0.15
C PHE A 64 -6.24 1.49 0.08
N TRP A 65 -6.04 0.17 -0.07
CA TRP A 65 -7.09 -0.82 0.16
C TRP A 65 -7.53 -0.91 1.62
N LEU A 66 -6.59 -0.81 2.57
CA LEU A 66 -6.88 -0.79 3.99
C LEU A 66 -7.89 0.32 4.34
N VAL A 67 -7.71 1.52 3.79
CA VAL A 67 -8.58 2.66 4.10
C VAL A 67 -9.86 2.64 3.27
N THR A 68 -9.77 2.42 1.96
CA THR A 68 -10.89 2.61 1.02
C THR A 68 -11.74 1.35 0.82
N GLY A 69 -11.16 0.16 1.02
CA GLY A 69 -11.77 -1.12 0.65
C GLY A 69 -11.72 -1.44 -0.85
N THR A 70 -11.13 -0.56 -1.67
CA THR A 70 -10.92 -0.74 -3.11
C THR A 70 -9.42 -0.78 -3.44
N THR A 71 -9.05 -1.31 -4.60
CA THR A 71 -7.66 -1.34 -5.07
C THR A 71 -7.42 -0.32 -6.18
N ASP A 72 -6.14 -0.09 -6.45
CA ASP A 72 -5.63 0.62 -7.64
C ASP A 72 -4.40 -0.16 -8.11
N ALA A 73 -4.67 -1.37 -8.63
CA ALA A 73 -3.66 -2.39 -8.87
C ALA A 73 -2.59 -1.94 -9.89
N LEU A 74 -2.99 -1.13 -10.88
CA LEU A 74 -2.05 -0.56 -11.86
C LEU A 74 -1.01 0.34 -11.22
N ASN A 75 -1.33 1.02 -10.11
CA ASN A 75 -0.40 1.87 -9.39
C ASN A 75 0.36 1.13 -8.27
N GLY A 76 0.15 -0.18 -8.11
CA GLY A 76 0.78 -1.02 -7.09
C GLY A 76 0.02 -1.05 -5.75
N HIS A 77 -1.21 -0.53 -5.72
CA HIS A 77 -2.07 -0.59 -4.55
C HIS A 77 -3.02 -1.78 -4.66
N ILE A 78 -2.68 -2.88 -3.99
CA ILE A 78 -3.39 -4.15 -4.06
C ILE A 78 -4.07 -4.49 -2.73
N ALA A 79 -4.89 -5.54 -2.73
CA ALA A 79 -5.37 -6.18 -1.50
C ALA A 79 -4.50 -7.41 -1.18
N PRO A 80 -4.49 -7.89 0.07
CA PRO A 80 -3.96 -9.21 0.40
C PRO A 80 -4.63 -10.32 -0.42
N ILE A 81 -3.92 -11.41 -0.72
CA ILE A 81 -4.45 -12.49 -1.56
C ILE A 81 -5.65 -13.21 -0.94
N ASN A 82 -5.71 -13.21 0.41
CA ASN A 82 -6.82 -13.76 1.17
C ASN A 82 -8.07 -12.86 1.18
N SER A 83 -8.09 -11.78 0.40
CA SER A 83 -9.20 -10.84 0.28
C SER A 83 -9.85 -10.86 -1.10
N LEU A 84 -11.17 -10.65 -1.13
CA LEU A 84 -11.88 -10.41 -2.38
C LEU A 84 -11.67 -8.96 -2.84
N MET A 85 -11.16 -8.80 -4.05
CA MET A 85 -11.01 -7.50 -4.72
C MET A 85 -12.27 -7.20 -5.54
N PHE A 86 -12.80 -5.98 -5.44
CA PHE A 86 -13.88 -5.47 -6.29
C PHE A 86 -13.83 -3.93 -6.32
N PRO A 87 -14.02 -3.26 -7.47
CA PRO A 87 -14.39 -3.81 -8.79
C PRO A 87 -13.21 -4.40 -9.58
N GLU A 88 -11.98 -4.20 -9.13
CA GLU A 88 -10.81 -4.82 -9.75
C GLU A 88 -10.66 -6.28 -9.30
N ARG A 89 -10.00 -7.10 -10.12
CA ARG A 89 -9.60 -8.48 -9.83
C ARG A 89 -8.09 -8.70 -9.98
N LEU A 90 -7.40 -7.82 -10.71
CA LEU A 90 -5.98 -7.96 -11.00
C LEU A 90 -5.15 -7.98 -9.72
N TYR A 91 -4.52 -9.12 -9.44
CA TYR A 91 -3.46 -9.23 -8.45
C TYR A 91 -2.12 -9.09 -9.17
N ALA A 92 -1.59 -7.87 -9.22
CA ALA A 92 -0.27 -7.59 -9.80
C ALA A 92 0.61 -6.92 -8.74
N GLU A 93 1.32 -7.74 -7.96
CA GLU A 93 2.33 -7.20 -7.07
C GLU A 93 3.52 -6.65 -7.88
N GLN A 94 3.73 -5.34 -7.78
CA GLN A 94 4.79 -4.62 -8.49
C GLN A 94 5.93 -4.30 -7.52
N ASP A 95 7.07 -4.95 -7.71
CA ASP A 95 8.22 -4.83 -6.80
C ASP A 95 8.77 -3.38 -6.79
N SER A 96 8.76 -2.70 -7.94
CA SER A 96 9.22 -1.31 -8.06
C SER A 96 8.29 -0.31 -7.37
N ALA A 97 6.97 -0.53 -7.42
CA ALA A 97 6.00 0.30 -6.70
C ALA A 97 6.18 0.16 -5.19
N ASN A 98 6.38 -1.08 -4.71
CA ASN A 98 6.64 -1.35 -3.30
C ASN A 98 7.94 -0.67 -2.81
N ALA A 99 9.00 -0.74 -3.61
CA ALA A 99 10.26 -0.05 -3.32
C ALA A 99 10.08 1.48 -3.29
N TYR A 100 9.35 2.04 -4.26
CA TYR A 100 9.05 3.47 -4.33
C TYR A 100 8.31 3.95 -3.09
N PHE A 101 7.26 3.23 -2.65
CA PHE A 101 6.51 3.63 -1.46
C PHE A 101 7.34 3.58 -0.20
N ARG A 102 8.13 2.51 0.01
CA ARG A 102 9.01 2.38 1.17
C ARG A 102 10.02 3.52 1.25
N LEU A 103 10.70 3.82 0.15
CA LEU A 103 11.70 4.90 0.12
C LEU A 103 11.05 6.29 0.26
N SER A 104 9.85 6.48 -0.29
CA SER A 104 9.06 7.71 -0.11
C SER A 104 8.70 7.94 1.36
N ILE A 105 8.25 6.90 2.07
CA ILE A 105 7.94 6.96 3.50
C ILE A 105 9.21 7.30 4.28
N GLU A 106 10.32 6.63 3.98
CA GLU A 106 11.59 6.85 4.66
C GLU A 106 12.13 8.28 4.46
N LEU A 107 11.99 8.84 3.26
CA LEU A 107 12.34 10.24 2.98
C LEU A 107 11.41 11.23 3.68
N ALA A 108 10.11 10.91 3.79
CA ALA A 108 9.16 11.73 4.54
C ALA A 108 9.47 11.73 6.06
N GLU A 109 9.84 10.58 6.62
CA GLU A 109 10.31 10.48 8.01
C GLU A 109 11.63 11.22 8.23
N LEU A 110 12.54 11.16 7.25
CA LEU A 110 13.78 11.96 7.27
C LEU A 110 13.47 13.46 7.25
N LEU A 111 12.52 13.91 6.42
CA LEU A 111 12.08 15.31 6.38
C LEU A 111 11.56 15.78 7.74
N ALA A 112 10.67 15.00 8.36
CA ALA A 112 10.13 15.30 9.67
C ALA A 112 11.24 15.41 10.73
N LYS A 113 12.21 14.48 10.68
CA LYS A 113 13.33 14.44 11.61
C LYS A 113 14.31 15.60 11.42
N THR A 114 14.76 15.84 10.18
CA THR A 114 15.71 16.92 9.86
C THR A 114 15.10 18.29 10.04
N GLY A 115 13.80 18.42 9.79
CA GLY A 115 13.07 19.64 10.10
C GLY A 115 12.82 19.85 11.59
N GLU A 116 13.13 18.89 12.47
CA GLU A 116 12.84 18.97 13.90
C GLU A 116 11.34 19.19 14.20
N VAL A 117 10.47 18.51 13.45
CA VAL A 117 9.02 18.59 13.66
C VAL A 117 8.67 18.07 15.05
N GLU A 118 8.10 18.94 15.89
CA GLU A 118 7.64 18.58 17.23
C GLU A 118 6.43 17.63 17.15
N ILE A 119 6.65 16.34 17.41
CA ILE A 119 5.61 15.31 17.32
C ILE A 119 4.59 15.42 18.46
N GLU A 120 4.98 15.91 19.64
CA GLU A 120 4.11 15.96 20.82
C GLU A 120 3.12 17.14 20.80
N ASP A 121 3.42 18.22 20.07
CA ASP A 121 2.55 19.39 19.95
C ASP A 121 1.72 19.29 18.66
N ASP A 122 0.43 18.97 18.81
CA ASP A 122 -0.51 18.83 17.70
C ASP A 122 -0.54 20.05 16.76
N LYS A 123 -0.45 21.27 17.31
CA LYS A 123 -0.53 22.50 16.51
C LYS A 123 0.74 22.70 15.70
N LYS A 124 1.90 22.54 16.35
CA LYS A 124 3.19 22.68 15.65
C LYS A 124 3.36 21.58 14.61
N ARG A 125 3.03 20.32 14.96
CA ARG A 125 3.04 19.19 14.04
C ARG A 125 2.18 19.44 12.81
N MET A 126 0.95 19.92 12.99
CA MET A 126 0.07 20.26 11.86
C MET A 126 0.64 21.42 11.03
N SER A 127 1.06 22.51 11.67
CA SER A 127 1.60 23.69 10.99
C SER A 127 2.83 23.38 10.12
N ALA A 128 3.60 22.34 10.48
CA ALA A 128 4.76 21.90 9.70
C ALA A 128 4.41 21.37 8.31
N TYR A 129 3.21 20.83 8.13
CA TYR A 129 2.76 20.27 6.86
C TYR A 129 1.72 21.15 6.15
N GLU A 130 1.17 22.16 6.83
CA GLU A 130 0.23 23.10 6.25
C GLU A 130 0.90 24.00 5.21
N ARG A 131 0.26 24.08 4.05
CA ARG A 131 0.62 25.05 3.01
C ARG A 131 0.09 26.43 3.39
N ALA A 132 0.95 27.44 3.35
CA ALA A 132 0.53 28.82 3.61
C ALA A 132 -0.27 29.36 2.41
N LEU A 133 -1.46 29.91 2.65
CA LEU A 133 -2.21 30.64 1.62
C LEU A 133 -1.73 32.10 1.60
N VAL A 134 -0.99 32.47 0.56
CA VAL A 134 -0.50 33.83 0.33
C VAL A 134 -1.29 34.44 -0.82
N PHE A 135 -2.11 35.45 -0.52
CA PHE A 135 -3.14 35.99 -1.42
C PHE A 135 -4.09 34.89 -1.92
N THR A 136 -3.93 34.44 -3.17
CA THR A 136 -4.76 33.40 -3.81
C THR A 136 -3.96 32.13 -4.15
N GLN A 137 -2.73 32.01 -3.65
CA GLN A 137 -1.82 30.91 -4.00
C GLN A 137 -1.36 30.16 -2.76
N TYR A 138 -1.32 28.83 -2.85
CA TYR A 138 -0.74 27.98 -1.81
C TYR A 138 0.76 27.88 -2.00
N HIS A 139 1.51 28.35 -1.01
CA HIS A 139 2.94 28.15 -0.87
C HIS A 139 3.21 26.92 -0.02
N GLY A 140 4.42 26.37 -0.12
CA GLY A 140 4.81 25.28 0.76
C GLY A 140 4.93 25.71 2.23
N SER A 141 5.12 24.74 3.12
CA SER A 141 5.32 25.00 4.54
C SER A 141 6.75 25.47 4.83
N TRP A 142 7.07 25.71 6.10
CA TRP A 142 8.45 26.03 6.50
C TRP A 142 9.42 24.84 6.29
N LEU A 143 8.92 23.62 6.08
CA LEU A 143 9.75 22.46 5.74
C LEU A 143 10.32 22.49 4.31
N VAL A 144 9.90 23.45 3.46
CA VAL A 144 10.33 23.50 2.07
C VAL A 144 11.84 23.59 1.92
N ASP A 145 12.52 24.39 2.74
CA ASP A 145 13.97 24.52 2.67
C ASP A 145 14.67 23.21 3.02
N VAL A 146 14.16 22.51 4.04
CA VAL A 146 14.65 21.16 4.42
C VAL A 146 14.40 20.16 3.29
N ALA A 147 13.24 20.23 2.64
CA ALA A 147 12.92 19.38 1.50
C ALA A 147 13.88 19.62 0.33
N TYR A 148 14.27 20.88 0.06
CA TYR A 148 15.30 21.19 -0.94
C TYR A 148 16.66 20.63 -0.60
N GLU A 149 17.07 20.63 0.68
CA GLU A 149 18.33 20.01 1.09
C GLU A 149 18.29 18.49 0.96
N ILE A 150 17.19 17.84 1.39
CA ILE A 150 17.01 16.39 1.21
C ILE A 150 16.98 16.02 -0.28
N ALA A 151 16.41 16.87 -1.14
CA ALA A 151 16.34 16.64 -2.57
C ALA A 151 17.72 16.59 -3.26
N LYS A 152 18.78 17.10 -2.61
CA LYS A 152 20.17 16.99 -3.09
C LYS A 152 20.86 15.68 -2.67
N SER A 153 20.23 14.90 -1.80
CA SER A 153 20.84 13.67 -1.28
C SER A 153 20.81 12.54 -2.31
N ASN A 154 21.80 11.63 -2.24
CA ASN A 154 21.83 10.43 -3.08
C ASN A 154 20.57 9.57 -2.95
N LYS A 155 19.94 9.58 -1.76
CA LYS A 155 18.72 8.84 -1.48
C LYS A 155 17.51 9.37 -2.26
N TYR A 156 17.47 10.68 -2.49
CA TYR A 156 16.43 11.28 -3.30
C TYR A 156 16.63 10.99 -4.80
N GLU A 157 17.89 10.90 -5.26
CA GLU A 157 18.19 10.41 -6.61
C GLU A 157 17.82 8.94 -6.79
N GLU A 158 18.11 8.08 -5.81
CA GLU A 158 17.64 6.68 -5.79
C GLU A 158 16.11 6.58 -5.93
N LEU A 159 15.36 7.46 -5.26
CA LEU A 159 13.91 7.52 -5.40
C LEU A 159 13.47 7.80 -6.84
N LYS A 160 14.14 8.74 -7.53
CA LYS A 160 13.83 9.07 -8.93
C LYS A 160 14.11 7.88 -9.85
N GLU A 161 15.20 7.16 -9.64
CA GLU A 161 15.51 5.94 -10.40
C GLU A 161 14.46 4.86 -10.19
N ILE A 162 14.03 4.64 -8.94
CA ILE A 162 12.98 3.67 -8.61
C ILE A 162 11.64 4.10 -9.25
N LEU A 163 11.31 5.40 -9.24
CA LEU A 163 10.12 5.91 -9.91
C LEU A 163 10.17 5.63 -11.41
N SER A 164 11.31 5.85 -12.07
CA SER A 164 11.45 5.52 -13.49
C SER A 164 11.24 4.03 -13.76
N LYS A 165 11.78 3.14 -12.90
CA LYS A 165 11.55 1.68 -13.01
C LYS A 165 10.07 1.35 -12.82
N ARG A 166 9.39 2.03 -11.89
CA ARG A 166 7.96 1.88 -11.62
C ARG A 166 7.10 2.25 -12.82
N GLU A 167 7.37 3.36 -13.49
CA GLU A 167 6.58 3.73 -14.68
C GLU A 167 6.79 2.75 -15.83
N VAL A 168 7.99 2.18 -15.98
CA VAL A 168 8.24 1.10 -16.95
C VAL A 168 7.44 -0.16 -16.59
N GLU A 169 7.51 -0.65 -15.35
CA GLU A 169 6.75 -1.83 -14.90
C GLU A 169 5.24 -1.60 -15.06
N ARG A 170 4.73 -0.45 -14.63
CA ARG A 170 3.32 -0.05 -14.80
C ARG A 170 2.90 -0.06 -16.27
N SER A 171 3.73 0.46 -17.17
CA SER A 171 3.42 0.47 -18.61
C SER A 171 3.31 -0.94 -19.19
N LEU A 172 4.13 -1.89 -18.72
CA LEU A 172 4.06 -3.29 -19.11
C LEU A 172 2.78 -3.95 -18.59
N VAL A 173 2.41 -3.71 -17.33
CA VAL A 173 1.15 -4.22 -16.76
C VAL A 173 -0.05 -3.65 -17.52
N LEU A 174 -0.04 -2.36 -17.82
CA LEU A 174 -1.10 -1.70 -18.59
C LEU A 174 -1.22 -2.29 -20.01
N ALA A 175 -0.09 -2.48 -20.71
CA ALA A 175 -0.07 -3.09 -22.03
C ALA A 175 -0.58 -4.54 -21.99
N ASN A 176 -0.18 -5.32 -20.97
CA ASN A 176 -0.67 -6.68 -20.78
C ASN A 176 -2.19 -6.72 -20.57
N TYR A 177 -2.74 -5.79 -19.78
CA TYR A 177 -4.18 -5.68 -19.58
C TYR A 177 -4.92 -5.31 -20.88
N LEU A 178 -4.45 -4.30 -21.61
CA LEU A 178 -5.09 -3.84 -22.85
C LEU A 178 -5.05 -4.91 -23.95
N ASN A 179 -3.95 -5.67 -24.04
CA ASN A 179 -3.74 -6.68 -25.08
C ASN A 179 -4.40 -8.03 -24.74
N ASN A 180 -4.53 -8.41 -23.46
CA ASN A 180 -5.10 -9.70 -23.04
C ASN A 180 -6.63 -9.75 -23.01
N SER A 181 -7.33 -8.87 -23.73
CA SER A 181 -8.75 -9.05 -24.03
C SER A 181 -9.04 -10.29 -24.90
N LYS A 182 -8.00 -11.01 -25.35
CA LYS A 182 -8.08 -12.27 -26.10
C LYS A 182 -6.99 -13.24 -25.62
N GLU A 183 -7.39 -14.27 -24.87
CA GLU A 183 -6.63 -15.52 -24.63
C GLU A 183 -5.24 -15.42 -23.97
N GLY A 184 -5.18 -15.22 -22.65
CA GLY A 184 -3.94 -15.38 -21.86
C GLY A 184 -3.97 -16.61 -20.95
N LYS A 185 -3.10 -17.60 -21.17
CA LYS A 185 -2.85 -18.73 -20.25
C LYS A 185 -2.09 -18.23 -19.01
N ALA A 186 -2.57 -18.58 -17.82
CA ALA A 186 -1.93 -18.27 -16.53
C ALA A 186 -0.53 -18.89 -16.45
N ASN A 187 0.47 -18.10 -16.06
CA ASN A 187 1.85 -18.56 -15.90
C ASN A 187 2.11 -18.88 -14.43
N ASN A 188 2.04 -20.18 -14.13
CA ASN A 188 2.07 -20.80 -12.81
C ASN A 188 3.36 -20.51 -12.00
N THR A 189 3.53 -19.28 -11.54
CA THR A 189 4.52 -18.87 -10.55
C THR A 189 3.79 -18.53 -9.26
N LYS A 190 4.44 -18.64 -8.10
CA LYS A 190 3.85 -18.22 -6.81
C LYS A 190 3.35 -16.77 -6.78
N LYS A 191 3.77 -15.93 -7.75
CA LYS A 191 3.31 -14.56 -7.97
C LYS A 191 1.96 -14.47 -8.70
N ASP A 192 1.47 -15.57 -9.27
CA ASP A 192 0.26 -15.67 -10.12
C ASP A 192 -0.89 -16.39 -9.39
N ALA A 193 -0.89 -16.30 -8.05
CA ALA A 193 -1.70 -17.13 -7.17
C ALA A 193 -3.20 -16.76 -7.16
N MET A 194 -3.87 -16.92 -8.29
CA MET A 194 -5.25 -17.42 -8.25
C MET A 194 -5.17 -18.87 -7.77
N LEU A 195 -5.33 -19.02 -6.45
CA LEU A 195 -5.46 -20.27 -5.70
C LEU A 195 -6.44 -21.22 -6.39
N VAL A 196 -5.93 -22.20 -7.17
CA VAL A 196 -6.75 -23.20 -7.88
C VAL A 196 -7.71 -22.56 -8.90
N ARG A 197 -8.01 -23.25 -10.00
CA ARG A 197 -8.96 -22.76 -11.00
C ARG A 197 -10.37 -22.77 -10.38
N ASP A 198 -10.83 -21.63 -9.84
CA ASP A 198 -12.21 -21.46 -9.40
C ASP A 198 -13.12 -21.48 -10.64
N SER A 199 -14.01 -22.48 -10.71
CA SER A 199 -14.91 -22.68 -11.84
C SER A 199 -15.78 -21.45 -12.12
N ARG A 200 -16.08 -20.64 -11.10
CA ARG A 200 -16.86 -19.40 -11.22
C ARG A 200 -16.12 -18.27 -11.94
N THR A 201 -14.80 -18.39 -12.08
CA THR A 201 -13.93 -17.38 -12.71
C THR A 201 -13.17 -17.94 -13.91
N ALA A 202 -13.51 -19.15 -14.35
CA ALA A 202 -12.81 -19.86 -15.42
C ALA A 202 -12.89 -19.12 -16.77
N HIS A 203 -13.93 -18.30 -16.97
CA HIS A 203 -14.08 -17.42 -18.13
C HIS A 203 -13.12 -16.23 -18.09
N GLN A 204 -12.61 -15.81 -16.94
CA GLN A 204 -11.77 -14.62 -16.82
C GLN A 204 -10.28 -14.94 -16.85
N SER A 205 -9.51 -14.18 -17.63
CA SER A 205 -8.04 -14.25 -17.59
C SER A 205 -7.49 -13.70 -16.27
N VAL A 206 -6.31 -14.16 -15.85
CA VAL A 206 -5.61 -13.65 -14.65
C VAL A 206 -5.19 -12.19 -14.81
N ASN A 207 -5.00 -11.75 -16.06
CA ASN A 207 -4.58 -10.39 -16.39
C ASN A 207 -5.74 -9.40 -16.61
N GLU A 208 -6.99 -9.82 -16.38
CA GLU A 208 -8.15 -8.91 -16.45
C GLU A 208 -8.16 -7.96 -15.25
N LEU A 209 -8.21 -6.66 -15.52
CA LEU A 209 -8.28 -5.64 -14.47
C LEU A 209 -9.60 -5.73 -13.69
N PHE A 210 -10.71 -5.90 -14.39
CA PHE A 210 -12.06 -5.86 -13.82
C PHE A 210 -12.77 -7.20 -13.92
N TRP A 211 -13.76 -7.41 -13.06
CA TRP A 211 -14.68 -8.53 -13.19
C TRP A 211 -15.51 -8.43 -14.47
N ARG A 212 -15.70 -9.57 -15.14
CA ARG A 212 -16.54 -9.78 -16.32
C ARG A 212 -17.68 -10.76 -16.04
N SER A 213 -18.89 -10.46 -16.52
CA SER A 213 -20.03 -11.39 -16.42
C SER A 213 -19.83 -12.61 -17.32
N SER A 214 -20.27 -13.78 -16.87
CA SER A 214 -20.28 -15.02 -17.68
C SER A 214 -21.41 -15.05 -18.70
N GLU A 215 -22.40 -14.15 -18.62
CA GLU A 215 -23.57 -14.11 -19.51
C GLU A 215 -23.30 -13.38 -20.84
N LEU A 216 -22.08 -12.87 -21.05
CA LEU A 216 -21.68 -12.06 -22.21
C LEU A 216 -20.74 -12.80 -23.18
N GLU A 217 -20.60 -14.12 -23.06
CA GLU A 217 -19.84 -15.00 -23.96
C GLU A 217 -20.78 -15.90 -24.78
#